data_AF-A0A564Z2H1-F1
#
_entry.id   AF-A0A564Z2H1-F1
#
_cell.length_a   1.000
_cell.length_b   1.000
_cell.length_c   1.000
_cell.angle_alpha   90.00
_cell.angle_beta   90.00
_cell.angle_gamma   90.00
#
_symmetry.space_group_name_H-M   'P 1'
#
loop_
_entity.id
_entity.type
_entity.pdbx_description
1 polymer ?
#
loop_
_entity_poly.entity_id
_entity_poly.type
_entity_poly.pdbx_seq_one_letter_code
_entity_poly.pdbx_strand_id
1 'polypeptide(L)'
;DNQREQRKAFILESLEKFRVFPSLLDLRARIWAHEAARGLRGKMDRKSLSRIIGDLIREARLKFINMQIIGRRHDGTPRPVDLQLVCHPSIETDSPELIDCVLREKKRYMMTPRNYGALKPEEALIQTPEGDEADEEEENLR
;
A
#
# COMPACT_ATOMS: atom_id res chain seq x y z
N ASP A 1 -13.97 29.30 -2.44
CA ASP A 1 -13.04 28.14 -2.34
C ASP A 1 -13.74 26.86 -2.74
N ASN A 2 -13.16 26.03 -3.61
CA ASN A 2 -13.79 24.79 -4.10
C ASN A 2 -12.98 23.50 -3.79
N GLN A 3 -11.67 23.60 -3.52
CA GLN A 3 -10.81 22.42 -3.37
C GLN A 3 -11.19 21.51 -2.18
N ARG A 4 -11.73 22.06 -1.08
CA ARG A 4 -12.21 21.26 0.06
C ARG A 4 -13.37 20.34 -0.34
N GLU A 5 -14.36 20.88 -1.02
CA GLU A 5 -15.54 20.13 -1.45
C GLU A 5 -15.22 19.15 -2.59
N GLN A 6 -14.33 19.52 -3.53
CA GLN A 6 -13.82 18.59 -4.54
C GLN A 6 -13.07 17.39 -3.91
N ARG A 7 -12.26 17.63 -2.87
CA ARG A 7 -11.58 16.56 -2.11
C ARG A 7 -12.59 15.73 -1.32
N LYS A 8 -13.61 16.34 -0.72
CA LYS A 8 -14.68 15.66 0.01
C LYS A 8 -15.51 14.76 -0.90
N ALA A 9 -15.94 15.26 -2.07
CA ALA A 9 -16.64 14.49 -3.10
C ALA A 9 -15.80 13.29 -3.57
N PHE A 10 -14.53 13.51 -3.91
CA PHE A 10 -13.64 12.41 -4.32
C PHE A 10 -13.46 11.35 -3.23
N ILE A 11 -13.36 11.72 -1.93
CA ILE A 11 -13.31 10.75 -0.83
C ILE A 11 -14.58 9.89 -0.80
N LEU A 12 -15.75 10.51 -0.97
CA LEU A 12 -17.04 9.84 -0.96
C LEU A 12 -17.20 8.90 -2.16
N GLU A 13 -16.99 9.38 -3.38
CA GLU A 13 -16.96 8.58 -4.61
C GLU A 13 -15.98 7.38 -4.50
N SER A 14 -14.83 7.61 -3.88
CA SER A 14 -13.82 6.57 -3.62
C SER A 14 -14.28 5.58 -2.54
N LEU A 15 -15.01 6.00 -1.52
CA LEU A 15 -15.58 5.11 -0.50
C LEU A 15 -16.72 4.25 -1.05
N GLU A 16 -17.59 4.79 -1.90
CA GLU A 16 -18.61 3.98 -2.60
C GLU A 16 -17.94 2.89 -3.47
N LYS A 17 -16.91 3.27 -4.23
CA LYS A 17 -16.23 2.37 -5.18
C LYS A 17 -15.29 1.35 -4.53
N PHE A 18 -14.52 1.73 -3.52
CA PHE A 18 -13.46 0.89 -2.94
C PHE A 18 -13.75 0.41 -1.52
N ARG A 19 -14.76 0.98 -0.84
CA ARG A 19 -15.36 0.53 0.43
C ARG A 19 -14.47 0.62 1.68
N VAL A 20 -13.20 0.24 1.56
CA VAL A 20 -12.18 0.23 2.63
C VAL A 20 -10.83 0.70 2.08
N PHE A 21 -10.16 1.60 2.81
CA PHE A 21 -8.76 1.98 2.57
C PHE A 21 -7.88 1.53 3.75
N PRO A 22 -6.67 1.03 3.50
CA PRO A 22 -5.81 0.46 4.54
C PRO A 22 -5.28 1.51 5.54
N SER A 23 -5.28 2.79 5.17
CA SER A 23 -4.97 3.90 6.10
C SER A 23 -5.35 5.27 5.53
N LEU A 24 -5.37 6.29 6.39
CA LEU A 24 -5.39 7.70 5.96
C LEU A 24 -4.21 8.07 5.05
N LEU A 25 -3.07 7.38 5.13
CA LEU A 25 -1.90 7.65 4.29
C LEU A 25 -2.13 7.19 2.84
N ASP A 26 -2.75 6.03 2.66
CA ASP A 26 -3.17 5.50 1.35
C ASP A 26 -4.24 6.39 0.73
N LEU A 27 -5.27 6.77 1.49
CA LEU A 27 -6.29 7.73 1.05
C LEU A 27 -5.69 9.09 0.65
N ARG A 28 -4.74 9.62 1.44
CA ARG A 28 -4.01 10.86 1.11
C ARG A 28 -3.22 10.73 -0.19
N ALA A 29 -2.61 9.58 -0.45
CA ALA A 29 -1.86 9.32 -1.67
C ALA A 29 -2.79 9.26 -2.90
N ARG A 30 -3.96 8.62 -2.79
CA ARG A 30 -4.98 8.58 -3.85
C ARG A 30 -5.52 9.97 -4.20
N ILE A 31 -5.85 10.77 -3.20
CA ILE A 31 -6.32 12.15 -3.39
C ILE A 31 -5.27 12.97 -4.14
N TRP A 32 -4.00 12.91 -3.70
CA TRP A 32 -2.92 13.63 -4.38
C TRP A 32 -2.66 13.10 -5.81
N ALA A 33 -2.76 11.79 -6.05
CA ALA A 33 -2.64 11.22 -7.40
C ALA A 33 -3.76 11.71 -8.35
N HIS A 34 -5.01 11.75 -7.87
CA HIS A 34 -6.15 12.30 -8.62
C HIS A 34 -6.01 13.81 -8.88
N GLU A 35 -5.53 14.59 -7.89
CA GLU A 35 -5.24 16.02 -8.07
C GLU A 35 -4.10 16.24 -9.09
N ALA A 36 -3.04 15.45 -9.02
CA ALA A 36 -1.91 15.53 -9.95
C ALA A 36 -2.32 15.17 -11.39
N ALA A 37 -3.17 14.15 -11.57
CA ALA A 37 -3.75 13.79 -12.87
C ALA A 37 -4.62 14.90 -13.47
N ARG A 38 -5.13 15.83 -12.64
CA ARG A 38 -5.86 17.04 -13.03
C ARG A 38 -4.98 18.29 -13.11
N GLY A 39 -3.65 18.12 -13.15
CA GLY A 39 -2.67 19.19 -13.27
C GLY A 39 -2.35 19.95 -11.97
N LEU A 40 -3.00 19.62 -10.85
CA LEU A 40 -2.80 20.32 -9.57
C LEU A 40 -1.51 19.86 -8.90
N ARG A 41 -0.50 20.74 -8.85
CA ARG A 41 0.83 20.45 -8.26
C ARG A 41 0.87 20.55 -6.72
N GLY A 42 -0.17 21.11 -6.09
CA GLY A 42 -0.23 21.31 -4.64
C GLY A 42 -0.49 20.02 -3.87
N LYS A 43 0.55 19.46 -3.23
CA LYS A 43 0.44 18.24 -2.41
C LYS A 43 -0.55 18.47 -1.25
N MET A 44 -1.51 17.56 -1.05
CA MET A 44 -2.40 17.67 0.11
C MET A 44 -1.65 17.42 1.44
N ASP A 45 -1.72 18.40 2.33
CA ASP A 45 -1.15 18.35 3.67
C ASP A 45 -2.00 17.51 4.64
N ARG A 46 -1.41 17.15 5.79
CA ARG A 46 -2.08 16.30 6.79
C ARG A 46 -3.22 17.03 7.52
N LYS A 47 -3.09 18.33 7.82
CA LYS A 47 -4.09 19.09 8.59
C LYS A 47 -5.37 19.32 7.76
N SER A 48 -5.25 19.60 6.47
CA SER A 48 -6.42 19.72 5.57
C SER A 48 -7.19 18.41 5.46
N LEU A 49 -6.49 17.27 5.33
CA LEU A 49 -7.15 15.96 5.34
C LEU A 49 -7.82 15.69 6.69
N SER A 50 -7.12 15.88 7.82
CA SER A 50 -7.70 15.67 9.15
C SER A 50 -8.95 16.53 9.41
N ARG A 51 -9.04 17.74 8.84
CA ARG A 51 -10.26 18.56 8.86
C ARG A 51 -11.40 17.87 8.10
N ILE A 52 -11.20 17.60 6.80
CA ILE A 52 -12.22 16.97 5.93
C ILE A 52 -12.71 15.62 6.51
N ILE A 53 -11.79 14.79 7.02
CA ILE A 53 -12.12 13.52 7.65
C ILE A 53 -12.91 13.73 8.94
N GLY A 54 -12.53 14.70 9.78
CA GLY A 54 -13.29 15.06 10.98
C GLY A 54 -14.71 15.55 10.68
N ASP A 55 -14.92 16.23 9.55
CA ASP A 55 -16.25 16.63 9.09
C ASP A 55 -17.06 15.41 8.61
N LEU A 56 -16.47 14.55 7.77
CA LEU A 56 -17.10 13.33 7.27
C LEU A 56 -17.50 12.33 8.38
N ILE A 57 -16.76 12.30 9.50
CA ILE A 57 -17.09 11.49 10.68
C ILE A 57 -18.28 12.10 11.43
N ARG A 58 -18.33 13.42 11.62
CA ARG A 58 -19.50 14.09 12.23
C ARG A 58 -20.76 13.94 11.39
N GLU A 59 -20.62 13.91 10.06
CA GLU A 59 -21.70 13.63 9.11
C GLU A 59 -22.07 12.13 9.02
N ALA A 60 -21.40 11.25 9.78
CA ALA A 60 -21.53 9.79 9.73
C ALA A 60 -21.33 9.16 8.32
N ARG A 61 -20.54 9.81 7.45
CA ARG A 61 -20.25 9.40 6.06
C ARG A 61 -18.94 8.62 5.90
N LEU A 62 -18.20 8.46 7.00
CA LEU A 62 -16.93 7.75 7.09
C LEU A 62 -16.80 7.23 8.52
N LYS A 63 -16.31 6.00 8.69
CA LYS A 63 -15.89 5.48 10.00
C LYS A 63 -14.48 4.89 9.96
N PHE A 64 -13.85 4.79 11.12
CA PHE A 64 -12.63 4.01 11.29
C PHE A 64 -12.96 2.64 11.86
N ILE A 65 -12.25 1.61 11.39
CA ILE A 65 -12.17 0.32 12.08
C ILE A 65 -10.70 0.10 12.44
N ASN A 66 -10.42 -0.06 13.73
CA ASN A 66 -9.09 -0.38 14.22
C ASN A 66 -8.95 -1.91 14.33
N MET A 67 -7.91 -2.50 13.75
CA MET A 67 -7.65 -3.95 13.82
C MET A 67 -6.16 -4.19 14.00
N GLN A 68 -5.78 -5.20 14.79
CA GLN A 68 -4.37 -5.60 14.93
C GLN A 68 -4.07 -6.83 14.06
N ILE A 69 -2.94 -6.79 13.35
CA ILE A 69 -2.39 -7.94 12.61
C ILE A 69 -0.98 -8.27 13.11
N ILE A 70 -0.52 -9.48 12.82
CA ILE A 70 0.89 -9.87 13.01
C ILE A 70 1.64 -9.69 11.70
N GLY A 71 2.56 -8.72 11.67
CA GLY A 71 3.57 -8.55 10.64
C GLY A 71 4.92 -9.17 11.03
N ARG A 72 5.96 -8.90 10.23
CA ARG A 72 7.36 -9.26 10.52
C ARG A 72 8.24 -8.02 10.64
N ARG A 73 9.31 -8.13 11.43
CA ARG A 73 10.44 -7.19 11.44
C ARG A 73 11.46 -7.55 10.35
N HIS A 74 12.47 -6.69 10.19
CA HIS A 74 13.62 -6.94 9.31
C HIS A 74 14.45 -8.17 9.73
N ASP A 75 14.53 -8.44 11.03
CA ASP A 75 15.13 -9.64 11.61
C ASP A 75 14.24 -10.91 11.46
N GLY A 76 13.08 -10.80 10.82
CA GLY A 76 12.12 -11.88 10.61
C GLY A 76 11.17 -12.17 11.78
N THR A 77 11.41 -11.61 12.97
CA THR A 77 10.56 -11.86 14.15
C THR A 77 9.14 -11.30 13.97
N PRO A 78 8.11 -11.94 14.56
CA PRO A 78 6.74 -11.44 14.52
C PRO A 78 6.60 -10.12 15.30
N ARG A 79 5.73 -9.24 14.82
CA ARG A 79 5.41 -7.97 15.49
C ARG A 79 3.91 -7.64 15.35
N PRO A 80 3.21 -7.24 16.42
CA PRO A 80 1.89 -6.62 16.26
C PRO A 80 1.99 -5.29 15.50
N VAL A 81 1.04 -5.09 14.59
CA VAL A 81 0.87 -3.88 13.79
C VAL A 81 -0.61 -3.50 13.84
N ASP A 82 -0.88 -2.32 14.39
CA ASP A 82 -2.23 -1.76 14.46
C ASP A 82 -2.57 -1.04 13.15
N LEU A 83 -3.66 -1.45 12.53
CA LEU A 83 -4.23 -0.84 11.33
C LEU A 83 -5.41 0.05 11.73
N GLN A 84 -5.44 1.27 11.20
CA GLN A 84 -6.60 2.16 11.27
C GLN A 84 -7.20 2.30 9.87
N LEU A 85 -8.15 1.41 9.59
CA LEU A 85 -8.79 1.25 8.29
C LEU A 85 -9.85 2.33 8.11
N VAL A 86 -9.88 2.98 6.94
CA VAL A 86 -10.85 4.02 6.59
C VAL A 86 -12.00 3.37 5.83
N CYS A 87 -13.18 3.31 6.44
CA CYS A 87 -14.27 2.47 5.96
C CYS A 87 -15.53 3.27 5.63
N HIS A 88 -16.28 2.80 4.64
CA HIS A 88 -17.66 3.24 4.40
C HIS A 88 -18.53 2.94 5.65
N PRO A 89 -19.51 3.79 6.03
CA PRO A 89 -20.33 3.58 7.23
C PRO A 89 -20.99 2.21 7.34
N SER A 90 -21.38 1.61 6.21
CA SER A 90 -22.02 0.29 6.13
C SER A 90 -21.07 -0.92 6.18
N ILE A 91 -19.78 -0.73 6.43
CA ILE A 91 -18.79 -1.84 6.47
C ILE A 91 -18.75 -2.46 7.87
N GLU A 92 -19.02 -3.76 7.97
CA GLU A 92 -19.03 -4.50 9.23
C GLU A 92 -17.76 -5.33 9.41
N THR A 93 -17.47 -5.80 10.63
CA THR A 93 -16.17 -6.38 11.01
C THR A 93 -15.83 -7.72 10.35
N ASP A 94 -16.83 -8.35 9.75
CA ASP A 94 -16.81 -9.61 9.01
C ASP A 94 -17.03 -9.42 7.50
N SER A 95 -17.23 -8.18 7.03
CA SER A 95 -17.48 -7.89 5.62
C SER A 95 -16.28 -8.28 4.72
N PRO A 96 -16.53 -8.83 3.52
CA PRO A 96 -15.47 -9.34 2.66
C PRO A 96 -14.51 -8.23 2.21
N GLU A 97 -14.99 -7.00 1.97
CA GLU A 97 -14.12 -5.88 1.57
C GLU A 97 -13.11 -5.52 2.68
N LEU A 98 -13.50 -5.67 3.95
CA LEU A 98 -12.63 -5.44 5.10
C LEU A 98 -11.61 -6.57 5.24
N ILE A 99 -12.06 -7.82 5.15
CA ILE A 99 -11.20 -9.02 5.22
C ILE A 99 -10.14 -8.99 4.11
N ASP A 100 -10.53 -8.71 2.87
CA ASP A 100 -9.60 -8.60 1.73
C ASP A 100 -8.58 -7.47 1.91
N CYS A 101 -8.99 -6.35 2.51
CA CYS A 101 -8.07 -5.26 2.85
C CYS A 101 -7.05 -5.71 3.92
N VAL A 102 -7.52 -6.33 5.00
CA VAL A 102 -6.69 -6.84 6.10
C VAL A 102 -5.73 -7.93 5.65
N LEU A 103 -6.16 -8.87 4.80
CA LEU A 103 -5.30 -9.91 4.22
C LEU A 103 -4.22 -9.32 3.30
N ARG A 104 -4.54 -8.27 2.55
CA ARG A 104 -3.61 -7.55 1.67
C ARG A 104 -2.55 -6.78 2.45
N GLU A 105 -2.95 -6.10 3.52
CA GLU A 105 -1.98 -5.45 4.42
C GLU A 105 -1.17 -6.48 5.21
N LYS A 106 -1.77 -7.58 5.69
CA LYS A 106 -1.03 -8.69 6.31
C LYS A 106 0.03 -9.23 5.36
N LYS A 107 -0.28 -9.43 4.07
CA LYS A 107 0.73 -9.83 3.07
C LYS A 107 1.85 -8.80 2.96
N ARG A 108 1.54 -7.49 2.87
CA ARG A 108 2.54 -6.41 2.84
C ARG A 108 3.44 -6.41 4.08
N TYR A 109 2.87 -6.51 5.28
CA TYR A 109 3.61 -6.53 6.54
C TYR A 109 4.33 -7.86 6.84
N MET A 110 4.03 -8.94 6.11
CA MET A 110 4.78 -10.21 6.18
C MET A 110 5.93 -10.31 5.17
N MET A 111 6.01 -9.41 4.18
CA MET A 111 7.15 -9.33 3.26
C MET A 111 8.37 -8.78 4.01
N THR A 112 9.31 -9.64 4.39
CA THR A 112 10.69 -9.18 4.61
C THR A 112 11.21 -8.58 3.31
N PRO A 113 11.92 -7.43 3.35
CA PRO A 113 12.77 -7.04 2.23
C PRO A 113 13.70 -8.21 1.91
N ARG A 114 13.81 -8.59 0.63
CA ARG A 114 15.00 -9.34 0.23
C ARG A 114 16.17 -8.39 0.42
N ASN A 115 17.14 -8.78 1.24
CA ASN A 115 18.50 -8.29 1.07
C ASN A 115 18.96 -8.80 -0.30
N TYR A 116 18.67 -8.02 -1.35
CA TYR A 116 19.68 -7.80 -2.36
C TYR A 116 20.85 -7.22 -1.58
N GLY A 117 21.86 -8.06 -1.32
CA GLY A 117 23.09 -7.59 -0.71
C GLY A 117 23.56 -6.40 -1.53
N ALA A 118 23.90 -5.30 -0.86
CA ALA A 118 24.56 -4.21 -1.54
C ALA A 118 25.92 -4.75 -1.98
N LEU A 119 25.98 -5.23 -3.24
CA LEU A 119 27.21 -5.68 -3.87
C LEU A 119 28.24 -4.59 -3.61
N LYS A 120 29.36 -4.95 -3.00
CA LYS A 120 30.46 -4.01 -2.87
C LYS A 120 30.84 -3.56 -4.28
N PRO A 121 31.30 -2.31 -4.47
CA PRO A 121 31.78 -1.87 -5.78
C PRO A 121 32.83 -2.82 -6.39
N GLU A 122 33.60 -3.47 -5.52
CA GLU A 122 34.55 -4.55 -5.78
C GLU A 122 33.91 -5.79 -6.43
N GLU A 123 32.75 -6.23 -5.93
CA GLU A 123 32.04 -7.45 -6.37
C GLU A 123 31.30 -7.23 -7.70
N ALA A 124 30.93 -5.98 -8.00
CA ALA A 124 30.24 -5.60 -9.24
C ALA A 124 31.17 -5.60 -10.49
N LEU A 125 32.49 -5.65 -10.30
CA LEU A 125 33.49 -5.59 -11.38
C LEU A 125 33.96 -6.97 -11.87
N ILE A 126 33.57 -8.06 -11.21
CA ILE A 126 34.10 -9.41 -11.44
C ILE A 126 33.30 -10.19 -12.52
N GLN A 127 32.24 -9.59 -13.10
CA GLN A 127 31.52 -10.18 -14.24
C GLN A 127 32.19 -9.86 -15.59
N THR A 128 33.43 -10.32 -15.76
CA THR A 128 34.04 -10.49 -17.09
C THR A 128 33.52 -11.78 -17.74
N PRO A 129 33.00 -11.74 -18.99
CA PRO A 129 32.57 -12.94 -19.70
C PRO A 129 33.75 -13.67 -20.34
N GLU A 130 34.39 -14.53 -19.55
CA GLU A 130 35.31 -15.59 -19.99
C GLU A 130 34.79 -16.91 -19.39
N GLY A 131 34.82 -18.06 -20.07
CA GLY A 131 35.22 -18.34 -21.45
C GLY A 131 35.20 -19.86 -21.66
N ASP A 132 34.64 -20.31 -22.78
CA ASP A 132 34.35 -21.69 -23.20
C ASP A 132 35.20 -22.85 -22.61
N GLU A 133 34.52 -23.89 -22.12
CA GLU A 133 34.94 -25.29 -22.31
C GLU A 133 33.73 -26.10 -22.86
N ALA A 134 33.99 -27.10 -23.70
CA ALA A 134 32.99 -27.83 -24.47
C ALA A 134 33.27 -29.34 -24.51
N ASP A 135 32.25 -30.11 -24.93
CA ASP A 135 32.27 -31.52 -25.35
C ASP A 135 32.63 -32.59 -24.28
N GLU A 136 32.28 -33.88 -24.44
CA GLU A 136 31.50 -34.54 -25.51
C GLU A 136 30.00 -34.67 -25.09
N GLU A 137 29.21 -35.75 -25.09
CA GLU A 137 29.32 -37.19 -25.39
C GLU A 137 28.00 -37.64 -26.09
N GLU A 138 27.33 -38.74 -25.72
CA GLU A 138 26.15 -39.29 -26.43
C GLU A 138 24.91 -39.52 -25.54
N GLU A 139 23.70 -39.30 -26.07
CA GLU A 139 22.63 -40.33 -26.00
C GLU A 139 21.60 -40.24 -27.15
N ASN A 140 22.01 -40.71 -28.33
CA ASN A 140 21.24 -41.55 -29.27
C ASN A 140 19.69 -41.67 -29.08
N LEU A 141 18.88 -40.98 -29.91
CA LEU A 141 17.45 -41.32 -30.03
C LEU A 141 16.74 -40.95 -31.37
N ARG A 142 16.92 -41.84 -32.36
CA ARG A 142 16.00 -42.17 -33.49
C ARG A 142 15.68 -41.12 -34.57
#